data_AF-A0A1C3UWZ0-F1
#
_entry.id   AF-A0A1C3UWZ0-F1
#
_cell.length_a   1.000
_cell.length_b   1.000
_cell.length_c   1.000
_cell.angle_alpha   90.00
_cell.angle_beta   90.00
_cell.angle_gamma   90.00
#
_symmetry.space_group_name_H-M   'P 1'
#
loop_
_entity.id
_entity.type
_entity.pdbx_description
1 polymer ?
#
loop_
_entity_poly.entity_id
_entity_poly.type
_entity_poly.pdbx_seq_one_letter_code
_entity_poly.pdbx_strand_id
1 'polypeptide(L)'
;MLFRRAACLSLLISAAFVTTAHAVTVGREQDITDLKLGQRVQVDDGTCPAGQVKEVRGTKMTDKGVVRTSACVPRYGPKTK
;
A
#
# COMPACT_ATOMS: atom_id res chain seq x y z
N MET A 1 -34.57 17.63 19.60
CA MET A 1 -33.15 17.83 20.02
C MET A 1 -32.34 16.53 20.07
N LEU A 2 -32.94 15.38 20.41
CA LEU A 2 -32.24 14.08 20.51
C LEU A 2 -31.66 13.58 19.16
N PHE A 3 -32.38 13.77 18.06
CA PHE A 3 -31.95 13.38 16.70
C PHE A 3 -30.66 14.08 16.22
N ARG A 4 -30.47 15.36 16.56
CA ARG A 4 -29.24 16.10 16.23
C ARG A 4 -28.03 15.54 16.98
N ARG A 5 -28.22 15.15 18.25
CA ARG A 5 -27.15 14.55 19.06
C ARG A 5 -26.76 13.17 18.54
N ALA A 6 -27.75 12.34 18.19
CA ALA A 6 -27.52 11.03 17.59
C ALA A 6 -26.77 11.11 16.26
N ALA A 7 -27.12 12.08 15.40
CA ALA A 7 -26.43 12.32 14.13
C ALA A 7 -24.99 12.83 14.31
N CYS A 8 -24.73 13.68 15.30
CA CYS A 8 -23.37 14.12 15.61
C CYS A 8 -22.51 12.98 16.16
N LEU A 9 -23.09 12.12 17.01
CA LEU A 9 -22.40 10.96 17.58
C LEU A 9 -22.05 9.93 16.50
N SER A 10 -22.94 9.65 15.55
CA SER A 10 -22.63 8.73 14.45
C SER A 10 -21.53 9.28 13.52
N LEU A 11 -21.53 10.59 13.26
CA LEU A 11 -20.47 11.23 12.47
C LEU A 11 -19.09 11.13 13.17
N LEU A 12 -19.03 11.35 14.48
CA LEU A 12 -17.79 11.23 15.27
C LEU A 12 -17.24 9.79 15.27
N ILE A 13 -18.10 8.79 15.38
CA ILE A 13 -17.69 7.37 15.35
C ILE A 13 -17.14 6.98 13.96
N SER A 14 -17.73 7.53 12.90
CA SER A 14 -17.33 7.21 11.52
C SER A 14 -15.93 7.74 11.18
N ALA A 15 -15.54 8.89 11.73
CA ALA A 15 -14.23 9.49 11.51
C ALA A 15 -13.07 8.70 12.15
N ALA A 16 -13.36 7.86 13.17
CA ALA A 16 -12.34 7.08 13.86
C ALA A 16 -11.82 5.87 13.06
N PHE A 17 -12.51 5.46 11.99
CA PHE A 17 -12.18 4.25 11.21
C PHE A 17 -11.51 4.51 9.86
N VAL A 18 -10.97 5.71 9.62
CA VAL A 18 -10.21 5.98 8.39
C VAL A 18 -8.85 5.31 8.48
N THR A 19 -8.78 4.05 8.08
CA THR A 19 -7.51 3.33 7.90
C THR A 19 -6.91 3.76 6.57
N THR A 20 -5.89 4.60 6.60
CA THR A 20 -5.16 5.01 5.39
C THR A 20 -4.33 3.85 4.86
N ALA A 21 -4.76 3.27 3.74
CA ALA A 21 -3.96 2.29 3.01
C ALA A 21 -2.76 3.01 2.36
N HIS A 22 -1.66 3.14 3.10
CA HIS A 22 -0.44 3.75 2.58
C HIS A 22 0.24 2.79 1.60
N ALA A 23 0.32 3.21 0.34
CA ALA A 23 1.25 2.62 -0.63
C ALA A 23 2.67 3.04 -0.22
N VAL A 24 3.33 2.18 0.56
CA VAL A 24 4.71 2.40 0.99
C VAL A 24 5.62 2.30 -0.24
N THR A 25 6.49 3.28 -0.40
CA THR A 25 7.59 3.30 -1.37
C THR A 25 8.89 3.22 -0.59
N VAL A 26 9.75 2.25 -0.89
CA VAL A 26 11.05 2.09 -0.21
C VAL A 26 12.21 2.18 -1.21
N GLY A 27 13.38 2.61 -0.74
CA GLY A 27 14.59 2.69 -1.58
C GLY A 27 15.19 1.32 -1.89
N ARG A 28 14.97 0.32 -1.02
CA ARG A 28 15.49 -1.05 -1.20
C ARG A 28 14.46 -2.09 -0.82
N GLU A 29 14.44 -3.20 -1.55
CA GLU A 29 13.53 -4.32 -1.28
C GLU A 29 13.77 -4.99 0.08
N GLN A 30 15.00 -4.91 0.61
CA GLN A 30 15.36 -5.40 1.95
C GLN A 30 14.65 -4.64 3.08
N ASP A 31 14.22 -3.40 2.82
CA ASP A 31 13.52 -2.56 3.80
C ASP A 31 12.03 -2.94 3.91
N ILE A 32 11.56 -3.87 3.08
CA ILE A 32 10.22 -4.45 3.19
C ILE A 32 10.25 -5.52 4.27
N THR A 33 10.11 -5.13 5.53
CA THR A 33 10.20 -6.08 6.65
C THR A 33 8.99 -7.02 6.72
N ASP A 34 7.77 -6.50 6.60
CA ASP A 34 6.52 -7.26 6.69
C ASP A 34 5.64 -7.04 5.45
N LEU A 35 5.84 -7.86 4.40
CA LEU A 35 5.01 -7.83 3.21
C LEU A 35 3.80 -8.74 3.39
N LYS A 36 2.61 -8.16 3.44
CA LYS A 36 1.36 -8.92 3.56
C LYS A 36 0.97 -9.58 2.24
N LEU A 37 0.22 -10.68 2.34
CA LEU A 37 -0.35 -11.33 1.17
C LEU A 37 -1.25 -10.35 0.41
N GLY A 38 -1.06 -10.23 -0.91
CA GLY A 38 -1.78 -9.29 -1.76
C GLY A 38 -1.25 -7.85 -1.72
N GLN A 39 -0.34 -7.51 -0.80
CA GLN A 39 0.25 -6.17 -0.74
C GLN A 39 1.22 -5.96 -1.91
N ARG A 40 1.23 -4.73 -2.43
CA ARG A 40 2.14 -4.25 -3.49
C ARG A 40 2.96 -3.09 -2.92
N VAL A 41 4.27 -3.13 -3.11
CA VAL A 41 5.20 -2.09 -2.66
C VAL A 41 6.06 -1.70 -3.84
N GLN A 42 6.20 -0.39 -4.09
CA GLN A 42 7.07 0.12 -5.13
C GLN A 42 8.46 0.41 -4.54
N VAL A 43 9.49 -0.06 -5.23
CA VAL A 43 10.90 0.04 -4.84
C VAL A 43 11.67 0.73 -5.95
N ASP A 44 12.35 1.81 -5.61
CA ASP A 44 13.19 2.56 -6.57
C ASP A 44 14.67 2.29 -6.31
N ASP A 45 15.11 1.07 -6.64
CA ASP A 45 16.49 0.60 -6.45
C ASP A 45 17.37 0.79 -7.70
N GLY A 46 16.84 1.41 -8.76
CA GLY A 46 17.55 1.63 -10.03
C GLY A 46 17.74 0.37 -10.89
N THR A 47 17.19 -0.78 -10.50
CA THR A 47 17.32 -2.04 -11.27
C THR A 47 16.46 -2.04 -12.54
N CYS A 48 15.35 -1.28 -12.53
CA CYS A 48 14.43 -1.22 -13.65
C CYS A 48 14.79 -0.11 -14.65
N PRO A 49 14.44 -0.26 -15.95
CA PRO A 49 14.67 0.77 -16.97
C PRO A 49 14.00 2.11 -16.65
N ALA A 50 14.48 3.19 -17.30
CA ALA A 50 13.87 4.50 -17.19
C ALA A 50 12.37 4.47 -17.51
N GLY A 51 11.57 5.15 -16.67
CA GLY A 51 10.10 5.11 -16.76
C GLY A 51 9.44 3.92 -16.07
N GLN A 52 10.21 2.99 -15.50
CA GLN A 52 9.71 1.86 -14.72
C GLN A 52 10.18 1.94 -13.26
N VAL A 53 9.47 1.24 -12.39
CA VAL A 53 9.78 1.08 -10.97
C VAL A 53 9.61 -0.39 -10.60
N LYS A 54 10.44 -0.89 -9.70
CA LYS A 54 10.33 -2.27 -9.24
C LYS A 54 9.11 -2.37 -8.34
N GLU A 55 8.26 -3.34 -8.58
CA GLU A 55 7.11 -3.63 -7.75
C GLU A 55 7.27 -4.99 -7.11
N VAL A 56 7.18 -5.02 -5.79
CA VAL A 56 7.31 -6.21 -4.96
C VAL A 56 5.93 -6.58 -4.44
N ARG A 57 5.51 -7.82 -4.68
CA ARG A 57 4.18 -8.31 -4.31
C ARG A 57 4.27 -9.55 -3.43
N GLY A 58 3.41 -9.61 -2.42
CA GLY A 58 3.16 -10.84 -1.67
C GLY A 58 2.17 -11.73 -2.43
N THR A 59 2.63 -12.80 -3.07
CA THR A 59 1.78 -13.57 -4.01
C THR A 59 1.14 -14.79 -3.40
N LYS A 60 1.81 -15.47 -2.46
CA LYS A 60 1.33 -16.72 -1.88
C LYS A 60 1.75 -16.87 -0.42
N MET A 61 0.86 -17.37 0.42
CA MET A 61 1.17 -17.81 1.78
C MET A 61 1.74 -19.23 1.73
N THR A 62 2.84 -19.45 2.44
CA THR A 62 3.47 -20.76 2.65
C THR A 62 3.68 -20.97 4.14
N ASP A 63 4.05 -22.19 4.53
CA ASP A 63 4.34 -22.54 5.94
C ASP A 63 5.50 -21.72 6.53
N LYS A 64 6.36 -21.14 5.66
CA LYS A 64 7.47 -20.26 6.02
C LYS A 64 7.12 -18.77 5.94
N GLY A 65 5.88 -18.41 5.62
CA GLY A 65 5.40 -17.04 5.45
C GLY A 65 5.05 -16.66 4.01
N VAL A 66 4.99 -15.36 3.74
CA VAL A 66 4.56 -14.80 2.45
C VAL A 66 5.70 -14.82 1.43
N VAL A 67 5.47 -15.47 0.28
CA VAL A 67 6.38 -15.47 -0.86
C VAL A 67 6.29 -14.12 -1.57
N ARG A 68 7.46 -13.55 -1.87
CA ARG A 68 7.61 -12.26 -2.55
C ARG A 68 7.99 -12.48 -4.01
N THR A 69 7.41 -11.70 -4.91
CA THR A 69 7.81 -11.64 -6.32
C THR A 69 8.04 -10.19 -6.71
N SER A 70 9.11 -9.92 -7.46
CA SER A 70 9.43 -8.60 -7.99
C SER A 70 9.23 -8.52 -9.50
N ALA A 71 8.65 -7.44 -10.00
CA ALA A 71 8.54 -7.16 -11.43
C ALA A 71 8.73 -5.66 -11.71
N CYS A 72 9.31 -5.30 -12.86
CA CYS A 72 9.34 -3.91 -13.29
C CYS A 72 7.99 -3.52 -13.89
N VAL A 73 7.38 -2.46 -13.35
CA VAL A 73 6.09 -1.93 -13.80
C VAL A 73 6.24 -0.47 -14.23
N PRO A 74 5.39 0.04 -15.14
CA PRO A 74 5.39 1.46 -15.48
C PRO A 74 5.22 2.34 -14.24
N ARG A 75 6.00 3.42 -14.12
CA ARG A 75 5.80 4.42 -13.06
C ARG A 75 4.49 5.16 -13.31
N TYR A 76 3.49 4.88 -12.50
CA TYR A 76 2.27 5.70 -12.46
C TYR A 76 2.54 6.93 -11.60
N GLY A 77 2.95 8.03 -12.24
CA GLY A 77 3.00 9.35 -11.61
C GLY A 77 1.59 9.91 -11.35
N PRO A 78 1.45 11.01 -10.59
CA PRO A 78 0.18 11.70 -10.44
C PRO A 78 -0.35 12.04 -11.84
N LYS A 79 -1.58 11.62 -12.15
CA LYS A 79 -2.25 12.01 -13.39
C LYS A 79 -2.37 13.54 -13.37
N THR A 80 -1.52 14.24 -14.12
CA THR A 80 -1.70 15.67 -14.36
C THR A 80 -2.95 15.82 -15.22
N LYS A 81 -3.95 16.53 -14.71
CA LYS A 81 -5.09 16.99 -15.51
C LYS A 81 -4.70 18.20 -16.34
#